data_AF-A0A7V9RS01-F1
#
_entry.id   AF-A0A7V9RS01-F1
#
_cell.length_a   1.000
_cell.length_b   1.000
_cell.length_c   1.000
_cell.angle_alpha   90.00
_cell.angle_beta   90.00
_cell.angle_gamma   90.00
#
_symmetry.space_group_name_H-M   'P 1'
#
loop_
_entity.id
_entity.type
_entity.pdbx_description
1 polymer ?
#
loop_
_entity_poly.entity_id
_entity_poly.type
_entity_poly.pdbx_seq_one_letter_code
_entity_poly.pdbx_strand_id
1 'polypeptide(L)'
;MSGPHPRGRRAGGRVGLRAADRSWLVVLEPEEVRIEPFTGDGADAVVTGEPSDLLLWLWGRLPTDFVQISGDAAAVERLTHRLTVVTD
;
A
#
# COMPACT_ATOMS: atom_id res chain seq x y z
N MET A 1 7.76 7.58 25.24
CA MET A 1 7.86 6.12 24.96
C MET A 1 6.47 5.64 24.55
N SER A 2 6.17 5.56 23.26
CA SER A 2 4.89 5.04 22.80
C SER A 2 4.95 3.51 22.77
N GLY A 3 4.13 2.86 23.60
CA GLY A 3 3.99 1.40 23.63
C GLY A 3 3.32 0.85 22.37
N PRO A 4 3.39 -0.47 22.14
CA PRO A 4 2.79 -1.10 20.98
C PRO A 4 1.26 -0.96 21.07
N HIS A 5 0.68 -0.23 20.12
CA HIS A 5 -0.76 -0.04 20.03
C HIS A 5 -1.41 -1.39 19.64
N PRO A 6 -2.41 -1.89 20.40
CA PRO A 6 -3.10 -3.12 20.05
C PRO A 6 -3.77 -2.94 18.68
N ARG A 7 -3.46 -3.85 17.74
CA ARG A 7 -4.03 -3.86 16.38
C ARG A 7 -5.46 -4.40 16.44
N GLY A 8 -6.39 -3.59 16.95
CA GLY A 8 -7.80 -3.77 16.64
C GLY A 8 -7.95 -3.74 15.12
N ARG A 9 -8.82 -4.60 14.58
CA ARG A 9 -9.17 -4.67 13.15
C ARG A 9 -9.68 -3.29 12.72
N ARG A 10 -8.79 -2.42 12.26
CA ARG A 10 -9.15 -1.13 11.68
C ARG A 10 -9.83 -1.43 10.37
N ALA A 11 -10.88 -0.68 10.04
CA ALA A 11 -11.48 -0.72 8.71
C ALA A 11 -10.51 -0.28 7.59
N GLY A 12 -9.31 0.19 7.97
CA GLY A 12 -8.19 0.53 7.12
C GLY A 12 -7.17 -0.59 6.92
N GLY A 13 -6.40 -0.53 5.82
CA GLY A 13 -5.31 -1.46 5.49
C GLY A 13 -3.95 -0.77 5.40
N ARG A 14 -2.88 -1.53 5.62
CA ARG A 14 -1.48 -1.06 5.53
C ARG A 14 -0.77 -1.78 4.39
N VAL A 15 -0.37 -1.04 3.36
CA VAL A 15 0.28 -1.62 2.17
C VAL A 15 1.69 -1.08 2.05
N GLY A 16 2.67 -1.99 2.09
CA GLY A 16 4.05 -1.67 1.77
C GLY A 16 4.24 -1.57 0.26
N LEU A 17 4.92 -0.54 -0.21
CA LEU A 17 5.33 -0.35 -1.59
C LEU A 17 6.85 -0.42 -1.64
N ARG A 18 7.41 -1.18 -2.58
CA ARG A 18 8.86 -1.29 -2.80
C ARG A 18 9.19 -1.08 -4.27
N ALA A 19 10.09 -0.16 -4.55
CA ALA A 19 10.65 0.08 -5.88
C ALA A 19 12.15 0.33 -5.75
N ALA A 20 12.96 -0.54 -6.36
CA ALA A 20 14.41 -0.51 -6.25
C ALA A 20 14.90 -0.36 -4.79
N ASP A 21 15.62 0.71 -4.47
CA ASP A 21 16.17 1.02 -3.14
C ASP A 21 15.21 1.82 -2.24
N ARG A 22 13.97 2.05 -2.68
CA ARG A 22 12.97 2.85 -1.97
C ARG A 22 11.80 2.03 -1.51
N SER A 23 11.27 2.39 -0.35
CA SER A 23 10.11 1.73 0.23
C SER A 23 9.23 2.70 1.04
N TRP A 24 7.92 2.53 0.89
CA TRP A 24 6.90 3.34 1.56
C TRP A 24 5.82 2.47 2.16
N LEU A 25 5.23 2.92 3.25
CA LEU A 25 4.10 2.27 3.90
C LEU A 25 2.90 3.20 3.75
N VAL A 26 1.93 2.74 2.98
CA VAL A 26 0.66 3.43 2.80
C VAL A 26 -0.30 2.94 3.88
N VAL A 27 -0.72 3.85 4.74
CA VAL A 27 -1.70 3.58 5.81
C VAL A 27 -3.01 4.20 5.37
N LEU A 28 -3.98 3.36 5.05
CA LEU A 28 -5.35 3.78 4.72
C LEU A 28 -6.11 3.97 6.04
N GLU A 29 -6.27 5.20 6.49
CA GLU A 29 -7.18 5.52 7.60
C GLU A 29 -8.59 5.80 7.03
N PRO A 30 -9.65 5.91 7.86
CA PRO A 30 -10.99 6.16 7.36
C PRO A 30 -11.13 7.46 6.54
N GLU A 31 -10.43 8.52 6.92
CA GLU A 31 -10.58 9.87 6.32
C GLU A 31 -9.34 10.35 5.56
N GLU A 32 -8.17 9.74 5.81
CA GLU A 32 -6.90 10.17 5.23
C GLU A 32 -6.06 8.97 4.74
N VAL A 33 -5.08 9.27 3.89
CA VAL A 33 -4.00 8.34 3.53
C VAL A 33 -2.70 8.92 4.06
N ARG A 34 -2.01 8.15 4.89
CA ARG A 34 -0.67 8.52 5.39
C ARG A 34 0.39 7.71 4.64
N ILE A 35 1.52 8.34 4.38
CA ILE A 35 2.68 7.71 3.75
C ILE A 35 3.87 7.85 4.68
N GLU A 36 4.46 6.72 5.04
CA GLU A 36 5.59 6.63 5.98
C GLU A 36 6.75 5.85 5.34
N PRO A 37 8.01 6.03 5.76
CA PRO A 37 9.09 5.13 5.35
C PRO A 37 8.80 3.68 5.77
N PHE A 38 9.01 2.72 4.87
CA PHE A 38 8.73 1.31 5.17
C PHE A 38 9.99 0.52 5.50
N THR A 39 10.06 0.00 6.73
CA THR A 39 11.20 -0.80 7.23
C THR A 39 11.09 -2.29 6.91
N GLY A 40 9.95 -2.75 6.36
CA GLY A 40 9.70 -4.15 6.02
C GLY A 40 8.68 -4.86 6.89
N ASP A 41 8.33 -4.29 8.06
CA ASP A 41 7.37 -4.88 9.00
C ASP A 41 6.08 -4.06 9.10
N GLY A 42 5.00 -4.73 9.55
CA GLY A 42 3.74 -4.06 9.90
C GLY A 42 2.88 -3.63 8.71
N ALA A 43 3.15 -4.16 7.51
CA ALA A 43 2.24 -4.13 6.38
C ALA A 43 1.37 -5.39 6.35
N ASP A 44 0.12 -5.26 5.93
CA ASP A 44 -0.79 -6.39 5.68
C ASP A 44 -0.46 -7.06 4.33
N ALA A 45 0.04 -6.26 3.38
CA ALA A 45 0.55 -6.70 2.09
C ALA A 45 1.73 -5.85 1.63
N VAL A 46 2.58 -6.42 0.77
CA VAL A 46 3.69 -5.71 0.13
C VAL A 46 3.58 -5.86 -1.38
N VAL A 47 3.58 -4.73 -2.08
CA VAL A 47 3.65 -4.62 -3.53
C VAL A 47 5.08 -4.23 -3.92
N THR A 48 5.70 -5.00 -4.79
CA THR A 48 7.06 -4.76 -5.29
C THR A 48 7.04 -4.70 -6.81
N GLY A 49 7.74 -3.74 -7.40
CA GLY A 49 7.88 -3.65 -8.85
C GLY A 49 8.98 -2.68 -9.25
N GLU A 50 9.27 -2.61 -10.55
CA GLU A 50 10.12 -1.55 -11.10
C GLU A 50 9.50 -0.17 -10.84
N PRO A 51 10.29 0.91 -10.64
CA PRO A 51 9.74 2.22 -10.30
C PRO A 51 8.67 2.72 -11.28
N SER A 52 8.90 2.52 -12.58
CA SER A 52 7.95 2.91 -13.63
C SER A 52 6.69 2.04 -13.62
N ASP A 53 6.83 0.75 -13.40
CA ASP A 53 5.71 -0.19 -13.40
C ASP A 53 4.81 0.05 -12.18
N LEU A 54 5.42 0.23 -11.01
CA LEU A 54 4.72 0.54 -9.77
C LEU A 54 3.96 1.86 -9.87
N LEU A 55 4.57 2.90 -10.48
CA LEU A 55 3.92 4.18 -10.73
C LEU A 55 2.72 4.02 -11.68
N LEU A 56 2.89 3.34 -12.82
CA LEU A 56 1.81 3.19 -13.78
C LEU A 56 0.68 2.30 -13.24
N TRP A 57 1.01 1.28 -12.46
CA TRP A 57 0.04 0.44 -11.76
C TRP A 57 -0.78 1.23 -10.72
N LEU A 58 -0.13 2.07 -9.91
CA LEU A 58 -0.82 2.95 -8.93
C LEU A 58 -1.84 3.88 -9.61
N TRP A 59 -1.58 4.32 -10.84
CA TRP A 59 -2.48 5.16 -11.62
C TRP A 59 -3.48 4.37 -12.49
N GLY A 60 -3.56 3.04 -12.32
CA GLY A 60 -4.48 2.19 -13.09
C GLY A 60 -4.14 2.05 -14.58
N ARG A 61 -2.90 2.37 -14.98
CA ARG A 61 -2.43 2.31 -16.38
C ARG A 61 -1.71 1.01 -16.73
N LEU A 62 -1.32 0.21 -15.73
CA LEU A 62 -0.82 -1.15 -15.92
C LEU A 62 -1.62 -2.14 -15.06
N PRO A 63 -1.84 -3.37 -15.54
CA PRO A 63 -2.49 -4.42 -14.78
C PRO A 63 -1.58 -4.95 -13.65
N THR A 64 -2.18 -5.67 -12.70
CA THR A 64 -1.48 -6.22 -11.52
C THR A 64 -0.34 -7.18 -11.88
N ASP A 65 -0.34 -7.78 -13.07
CA ASP A 65 0.72 -8.68 -13.54
C ASP A 65 2.12 -8.02 -13.63
N PHE A 66 2.18 -6.67 -13.67
CA PHE A 66 3.44 -5.91 -13.67
C PHE A 66 4.01 -5.65 -12.27
N VAL A 67 3.32 -6.09 -11.21
CA VAL A 67 3.79 -5.97 -9.83
C VAL A 67 3.71 -7.32 -9.12
N GLN A 68 4.59 -7.52 -8.14
CA GLN A 68 4.58 -8.67 -7.26
C GLN A 68 3.85 -8.32 -5.97
N ILE A 69 2.81 -9.08 -5.63
CA ILE A 69 2.04 -8.90 -4.40
C ILE A 69 2.32 -10.06 -3.46
N SER A 70 2.61 -9.75 -2.20
CA SER A 70 2.66 -10.72 -1.10
C SER A 70 1.81 -10.25 0.08
N GLY A 71 1.18 -11.18 0.80
CA GLY A 71 0.30 -10.88 1.93
C GLY A 71 -1.18 -10.76 1.54
N ASP A 72 -1.93 -9.89 2.22
CA ASP A 72 -3.39 -9.72 2.05
C ASP A 72 -3.75 -8.98 0.74
N ALA A 73 -4.16 -9.73 -0.28
CA ALA A 73 -4.63 -9.16 -1.55
C ALA A 73 -5.80 -8.17 -1.37
N ALA A 74 -6.68 -8.38 -0.40
CA ALA A 74 -7.80 -7.47 -0.15
C ALA A 74 -7.32 -6.10 0.38
N ALA A 75 -6.15 -6.05 1.05
CA ALA A 75 -5.54 -4.77 1.44
C ALA A 75 -5.06 -3.98 0.22
N VAL A 76 -4.54 -4.66 -0.79
CA VAL A 76 -4.11 -4.05 -2.06
C VAL A 76 -5.31 -3.56 -2.86
N GLU A 77 -6.40 -4.33 -2.93
CA GLU A 77 -7.65 -3.90 -3.57
C GLU A 77 -8.24 -2.64 -2.91
N ARG A 78 -8.20 -2.56 -1.57
CA ARG A 78 -8.62 -1.36 -0.83
C ARG A 78 -7.78 -0.13 -1.19
N LEU A 79 -6.48 -0.31 -1.43
CA LEU A 79 -5.58 0.77 -1.87
C LEU A 79 -5.97 1.25 -3.27
N THR A 80 -6.05 0.35 -4.25
CA THR A 80 -6.32 0.71 -5.65
C THR A 80 -7.70 1.34 -5.82
N HIS A 81 -8.71 0.82 -5.12
CA HIS A 81 -10.06 1.42 -5.09
C HIS A 81 -10.05 2.86 -4.57
N ARG A 82 -9.17 3.18 -3.62
CA ARG A 82 -9.09 4.53 -3.05
C ARG A 82 -8.46 5.54 -4.01
N LEU A 83 -7.58 5.09 -4.89
CA LEU A 83 -6.94 5.92 -5.92
C LEU A 83 -7.91 6.26 -7.06
N THR A 84 -8.81 5.33 -7.40
CA THR A 84 -9.81 5.57 -8.46
C THR A 84 -10.87 6.59 -8.05
N VAL A 85 -11.33 6.59 -6.78
CA VAL A 85 -12.38 7.52 -6.29
C VAL A 85 -11.95 8.99 -6.29
N VAL A 86 -10.64 9.27 -6.26
CA VAL A 86 -10.10 10.64 -6.22
C VAL A 86 -9.91 11.24 -7.63
N THR A 87 -10.02 10.42 -8.68
CA THR A 87 -9.67 10.82 -10.06
C THR A 87 -10.90 11.09 -10.95
N ASP A 88 -12.12 11.01 -10.41
CA ASP A 88 -13.39 11.44 -11.04
C ASP A 88 -13.87 12.79 -10.50
#